data_AF-A0A1F4IFQ4-F1
#
_entry.id   AF-A0A1F4IFQ4-F1
#
_cell.length_a   1.000
_cell.length_b   1.000
_cell.length_c   1.000
_cell.angle_alpha   90.00
_cell.angle_beta   90.00
_cell.angle_gamma   90.00
#
_symmetry.space_group_name_H-M   'P 1'
#
loop_
_entity.id
_entity.type
_entity.pdbx_description
1 polymer ?
#
loop_
_entity_poly.entity_id
_entity_poly.type
_entity_poly.pdbx_seq_one_letter_code
_entity_poly.pdbx_strand_id
1 'polypeptide(L)' 'MSTDADELKARLKKLNARATQAKIDLHDLSEELPTNWEKILEIAQHCHDAHAALMETRKAAAASAS' A
#
# COMPACT_ATOMS: atom_id res chain seq x y z
N MET A 1 -13.60 -14.22 -19.59
CA MET A 1 -13.52 -12.84 -19.09
C MET A 1 -13.79 -12.70 -17.59
N SER A 2 -13.82 -13.78 -16.79
CA SER A 2 -14.03 -13.68 -15.32
C SER A 2 -12.73 -13.67 -14.50
N THR A 3 -11.65 -14.25 -15.04
CA THR A 3 -10.37 -14.41 -14.32
C THR A 3 -9.68 -13.08 -14.01
N ASP A 4 -9.63 -12.15 -14.96
CA ASP A 4 -9.03 -10.82 -14.76
C ASP A 4 -9.67 -10.03 -13.60
N ALA A 5 -10.99 -10.10 -13.45
CA ALA A 5 -11.70 -9.38 -12.39
C ALA A 5 -11.41 -9.97 -11.00
N ASP A 6 -11.32 -11.31 -10.90
CA ASP A 6 -10.99 -11.99 -9.65
C ASP A 6 -9.51 -11.83 -9.28
N GLU A 7 -8.61 -11.86 -10.27
CA GLU A 7 -7.18 -11.53 -10.09
C GLU A 7 -7.00 -10.09 -9.62
N LEU A 8 -7.75 -9.14 -10.20
CA LEU A 8 -7.71 -7.73 -9.81
C LEU A 8 -8.21 -7.52 -8.38
N LYS A 9 -9.30 -8.19 -7.98
CA LYS A 9 -9.79 -8.17 -6.59
C LYS A 9 -8.78 -8.76 -5.61
N ALA A 10 -8.17 -9.88 -5.95
CA ALA A 10 -7.14 -10.51 -5.12
C ALA A 10 -5.92 -9.60 -4.95
N ARG A 11 -5.46 -8.97 -6.04
CA ARG A 11 -4.38 -7.98 -6.02
C ARG A 11 -4.74 -6.78 -5.14
N LEU A 12 -5.95 -6.26 -5.26
CA LEU A 12 -6.43 -5.12 -4.48
C LEU A 12 -6.49 -5.44 -2.97
N LYS A 13 -6.94 -6.64 -2.60
CA LYS A 13 -6.91 -7.12 -1.20
C LYS A 13 -5.48 -7.18 -0.66
N LYS A 14 -4.55 -7.74 -1.44
CA LYS A 14 -3.12 -7.82 -1.07
C LYS A 14 -2.50 -6.44 -0.88
N LEU A 15 -2.77 -5.51 -1.80
CA LEU A 15 -2.25 -4.15 -1.72
C LEU A 15 -2.83 -3.35 -0.56
N ASN A 16 -4.11 -3.58 -0.22
CA ASN A 16 -4.74 -2.93 0.93
C ASN A 16 -4.10 -3.38 2.26
N ALA A 17 -3.89 -4.69 2.42
CA ALA A 17 -3.16 -5.22 3.57
C ALA A 17 -1.73 -4.64 3.66
N ARG A 18 -1.01 -4.58 2.53
CA ARG A 18 0.35 -3.99 2.48
C ARG A 18 0.36 -2.51 2.86
N ALA A 19 -0.55 -1.71 2.31
CA ALA A 19 -0.65 -0.28 2.64
C ALA A 19 -0.99 -0.05 4.12
N THR A 20 -1.86 -0.90 4.68
CA THR A 20 -2.20 -0.85 6.11
C THR A 20 -0.99 -1.15 6.98
N GLN A 21 -0.22 -2.20 6.65
CA GLN A 21 1.01 -2.51 7.39
C GLN A 21 2.04 -1.39 7.29
N ALA A 22 2.30 -0.88 6.07
CA ALA A 22 3.28 0.18 5.88
C ALA A 22 2.91 1.49 6.61
N LYS A 23 1.60 1.76 6.78
CA LYS A 23 1.12 2.85 7.63
C LYS A 23 1.44 2.61 9.11
N ILE A 24 1.23 1.39 9.61
CA ILE A 24 1.54 1.01 11.00
C ILE A 24 3.06 1.14 11.21
N ASP A 25 3.88 0.59 10.32
CA ASP A 25 5.33 0.66 10.43
C ASP A 25 5.84 2.12 10.47
N LEU A 26 5.26 3.01 9.65
CA LEU A 26 5.59 4.43 9.65
C LEU A 26 5.14 5.15 10.93
N HIS A 27 3.98 4.79 11.47
CA HIS A 27 3.48 5.31 12.74
C HIS A 27 4.42 4.92 13.87
N ASP A 28 4.73 3.63 13.99
CA ASP A 28 5.56 3.08 15.06
C ASP A 28 6.98 3.68 15.00
N LEU A 29 7.56 3.81 13.80
CA LEU A 29 8.85 4.51 13.62
C LEU A 29 8.79 5.94 14.17
N SER A 30 7.69 6.65 13.92
CA SER A 30 7.53 8.05 14.33
C SER A 30 7.40 8.19 15.85
N GLU A 31 6.83 7.19 16.54
CA GLU A 31 6.73 7.15 18.00
C GLU A 31 8.06 6.81 18.69
N GLU A 32 8.96 6.08 18.01
CA GLU A 32 10.23 5.62 18.59
C GLU A 32 11.41 6.60 18.44
N LEU A 33 11.23 7.71 17.70
CA LEU A 33 12.31 8.68 17.46
C LEU A 33 12.89 9.25 18.76
N PRO A 34 14.23 9.43 18.86
CA PRO A 34 15.21 9.36 17.78
C PRO A 34 15.74 7.96 17.45
N THR A 35 15.22 6.90 18.07
CA THR A 35 15.59 5.52 17.74
C THR A 35 15.26 5.24 16.27
N ASN A 36 16.13 4.50 15.56
CA ASN A 36 15.92 4.13 14.16
C ASN A 36 15.75 5.31 13.16
N TRP A 37 16.17 6.53 13.49
CA TRP A 37 15.99 7.71 12.62
C TRP A 37 16.58 7.53 11.20
N GLU A 38 17.61 6.71 11.03
CA GLU A 38 18.22 6.41 9.74
C GLU A 38 17.25 5.72 8.76
N LYS A 39 16.21 5.07 9.28
CA LYS A 39 15.18 4.36 8.50
C LYS A 39 14.03 5.26 8.03
N ILE A 40 14.00 6.55 8.42
CA ILE A 40 12.89 7.46 8.10
C ILE A 40 12.59 7.47 6.60
N LEU A 41 13.62 7.66 5.77
CA LEU A 41 13.43 7.74 4.31
C LEU A 41 12.95 6.41 3.72
N GLU A 42 13.50 5.29 4.19
CA GLU A 42 13.14 3.96 3.71
C GLU A 42 11.68 3.63 4.03
N ILE A 43 11.26 3.80 5.29
CA ILE A 43 9.91 3.44 5.74
C ILE A 43 8.87 4.41 5.16
N ALA A 44 9.19 5.71 5.07
CA ALA A 44 8.32 6.68 4.42
C ALA A 44 8.13 6.36 2.93
N GLN A 45 9.21 6.02 2.22
CA GLN A 45 9.12 5.63 0.80
C GLN A 45 8.30 4.36 0.63
N HIS A 46 8.50 3.35 1.49
CA HIS A 46 7.72 2.11 1.43
C HIS A 46 6.23 2.34 1.65
N CYS A 47 5.87 3.19 2.63
CA CYS A 47 4.49 3.57 2.88
C CYS A 47 3.87 4.32 1.68
N HIS A 48 4.59 5.30 1.14
CA HIS A 48 4.17 6.01 -0.06
C HIS A 48 3.89 5.06 -1.23
N ASP A 49 4.84 4.18 -1.56
CA ASP A 49 4.73 3.29 -2.71
C ASP A 49 3.62 2.25 -2.56
N ALA A 50 3.41 1.74 -1.34
CA ALA A 50 2.32 0.84 -1.04
C ALA A 50 0.95 1.51 -1.27
N HIS A 51 0.80 2.76 -0.85
CA HIS A 51 -0.42 3.54 -1.07
C HIS A 51 -0.60 3.94 -2.54
N ALA A 52 0.46 4.35 -3.23
CA ALA A 52 0.42 4.68 -4.65
C ALA A 52 -0.05 3.47 -5.49
N ALA A 53 0.53 2.29 -5.26
CA ALA A 53 0.14 1.05 -5.95
C ALA A 53 -1.32 0.65 -5.66
N LEU A 54 -1.79 0.82 -4.41
CA LEU A 54 -3.18 0.58 -4.05
C LEU A 54 -4.14 1.51 -4.79
N MET A 55 -3.81 2.80 -4.88
CA MET A 55 -4.66 3.80 -5.55
C MET A 55 -4.69 3.60 -7.06
N GLU A 56 -3.55 3.26 -7.68
CA GLU A 56 -3.49 2.90 -9.09
C GLU A 56 -4.37 1.68 -9.40
N THR A 57 -4.28 0.63 -8.58
CA THR A 57 -5.09 -0.58 -8.77
C THR A 57 -6.59 -0.32 -8.56
N ARG A 58 -6.96 0.53 -7.59
CA ARG A 58 -8.35 0.99 -7.41
C ARG A 58 -8.87 1.73 -8.64
N LYS A 59 -8.05 2.59 -9.25
CA LYS A 59 -8.41 3.31 -10.47
C LYS A 59 -8.62 2.35 -11.65
N ALA A 60 -7.73 1.37 -11.82
CA ALA A 60 -7.88 0.33 -12.85
C ALA A 60 -9.17 -0.48 -12.64
N ALA A 61 -9.46 -0.89 -11.40
CA ALA A 61 -10.68 -1.63 -11.08
C ALA A 61 -11.97 -0.86 -11.33
N ALA A 62 -11.97 0.45 -11.08
CA ALA A 62 -13.11 1.31 -11.40
C ALA A 62 -13.33 1.48 -12.92
N ALA A 63 -12.23 1.60 -13.68
CA ALA A 63 -12.30 1.72 -15.14
C ALA A 63 -12.80 0.44 -15.82
N SER A 64 -12.47 -0.75 -15.30
CA SER A 64 -12.95 -2.03 -15.84
C SER A 64 -14.40 -2.37 -15.46
N ALA A 65 -15.01 -1.59 -14.56
CA ALA A 65 -16.40 -1.76 -14.13
C ALA A 65 -17.38 -0.81 -14.84
N SER A 66 -16.87 0.07 -15.71
CA SER A 66 -17.62 1.03 -16.54
C SER A 66 -17.67 0.56 -18.00
#